data_AF-A0A7M6DNV6-F1
#
_entry.id   AF-A0A7M6DNV6-F1
#
_cell.length_a   1.000
_cell.length_b   1.000
_cell.length_c   1.000
_cell.angle_alpha   90.00
_cell.angle_beta   90.00
_cell.angle_gamma   90.00
#
_symmetry.space_group_name_H-M   'P 1'
#
loop_
_entity.id
_entity.type
_entity.pdbx_description
1 polymer ?
#
loop_
_entity_poly.entity_id
_entity_poly.type
_entity_poly.pdbx_seq_one_letter_code
_entity_poly.pdbx_strand_id
1 'polypeptide(L)'
;MNLHKSSNFNESLGYPAVIDRLGRFNLELEIDTVANLYIIPRDCHGTSTSDRDDVIREAIVTDGCPNADHVFKKESTADNGKKFRFSLNVFRFKNSNGMVYIHCSAHVCLEGSNTTECQFGCDVNNRRRRRSVEENALTLNDDLSKDYDIRTGLIIVTENSKSDDDSFQQDTQESSNDTQFFQTTTNIILIAIILVMLTFVCSLLVFIGLRRRRSGSKRYGVPGSPSKMEMH
;
A
#
# COMPACT_ATOMS: atom_id res chain seq x y z
N MET A 1 -16.99 2.14 -17.58
CA MET A 1 -16.21 1.52 -16.51
C MET A 1 -15.70 2.61 -15.60
N ASN A 2 -16.02 2.50 -14.32
CA ASN A 2 -15.71 3.50 -13.31
C ASN A 2 -14.64 2.97 -12.36
N LEU A 3 -13.76 3.85 -11.91
CA LEU A 3 -12.77 3.54 -10.88
C LEU A 3 -13.23 4.17 -9.57
N HIS A 4 -13.09 3.44 -8.46
CA HIS A 4 -13.52 3.88 -7.14
C HIS A 4 -12.36 3.94 -6.17
N LYS A 5 -12.47 4.86 -5.20
CA LYS A 5 -11.46 5.10 -4.17
C LYS A 5 -11.24 3.89 -3.26
N SER A 6 -12.29 3.12 -2.98
CA SER A 6 -12.27 1.96 -2.09
C SER A 6 -13.19 0.84 -2.57
N SER A 7 -13.02 -0.35 -1.99
CA SER A 7 -13.76 -1.58 -2.33
C SER A 7 -15.21 -1.64 -1.81
N ASN A 8 -15.71 -0.50 -1.30
CA ASN A 8 -17.12 -0.27 -0.99
C ASN A 8 -17.87 0.40 -2.15
N PHE A 9 -17.16 0.91 -3.17
CA PHE A 9 -17.74 1.49 -4.39
C PHE A 9 -18.67 2.70 -4.16
N ASN A 10 -18.48 3.43 -3.06
CA ASN A 10 -19.32 4.60 -2.72
C ASN A 10 -18.87 5.90 -3.42
N GLU A 11 -17.58 6.01 -3.73
CA GLU A 11 -16.97 7.24 -4.27
C GLU A 11 -16.17 6.88 -5.53
N SER A 12 -16.61 7.38 -6.69
CA SER A 12 -15.90 7.25 -7.97
C SER A 12 -14.78 8.28 -8.07
N LEU A 13 -13.70 7.91 -8.76
CA LEU A 13 -12.55 8.76 -9.07
C LEU A 13 -12.68 9.31 -10.49
N GLY A 14 -12.35 10.60 -10.65
CA GLY A 14 -12.13 11.21 -11.95
C GLY A 14 -10.78 10.84 -12.56
N TYR A 15 -10.64 11.06 -13.87
CA TYR A 15 -9.38 10.84 -14.59
C TYR A 15 -8.67 12.18 -14.90
N PRO A 16 -7.32 12.23 -14.86
CA PRO A 16 -6.43 11.13 -14.50
C PRO A 16 -6.52 10.78 -13.01
N ALA A 17 -6.56 9.49 -12.70
CA ALA A 17 -6.66 9.01 -11.33
C ALA A 17 -5.27 8.71 -10.78
N VAL A 18 -4.96 9.16 -9.56
CA VAL A 18 -3.66 8.89 -8.92
C VAL A 18 -3.85 7.85 -7.83
N ILE A 19 -3.11 6.74 -7.91
CA ILE A 19 -3.24 5.62 -6.99
C ILE A 19 -1.86 5.15 -6.54
N ASP A 20 -1.76 4.84 -5.25
CA ASP A 20 -0.53 4.30 -4.68
C ASP A 20 -0.19 2.89 -5.18
N ARG A 21 1.09 2.60 -5.35
CA ARG A 21 1.58 1.28 -5.80
C ARG A 21 1.17 0.14 -4.87
N LEU A 22 1.03 0.39 -3.56
CA LEU A 22 0.53 -0.58 -2.58
C LEU A 22 -1.00 -0.58 -2.46
N GLY A 23 -1.67 0.33 -3.18
CA GLY A 23 -3.12 0.44 -3.22
C GLY A 23 -3.80 -0.63 -4.08
N ARG A 24 -5.07 -0.38 -4.39
CA ARG A 24 -5.93 -1.24 -5.20
C ARG A 24 -6.66 -0.43 -6.26
N PHE A 25 -6.83 -1.00 -7.44
CA PHE A 25 -7.83 -0.52 -8.40
C PHE A 25 -9.16 -1.16 -8.05
N ASN A 26 -10.18 -0.35 -7.73
CA ASN A 26 -11.54 -0.83 -7.49
C ASN A 26 -12.40 -0.45 -8.69
N LEU A 27 -12.69 -1.42 -9.55
CA LEU A 27 -13.37 -1.20 -10.82
C LEU A 27 -14.84 -1.61 -10.74
N GLU A 28 -15.69 -0.79 -11.33
CA GLU A 28 -17.11 -1.07 -11.55
C GLU A 28 -17.42 -0.99 -13.05
N LEU A 29 -17.94 -2.09 -13.58
CA LEU A 29 -18.58 -2.14 -14.88
C LEU A 29 -20.07 -1.95 -14.66
N GLU A 30 -20.70 -1.11 -15.47
CA GLU A 30 -22.09 -0.74 -15.33
C GLU A 30 -22.73 -0.65 -16.71
N ILE A 31 -23.97 -1.10 -16.79
CA ILE A 31 -24.86 -1.01 -17.94
C ILE A 31 -26.05 -0.16 -17.55
N ASP A 32 -26.30 0.91 -18.30
CA ASP A 32 -27.49 1.73 -18.15
C ASP A 32 -28.58 1.19 -19.06
N THR A 33 -29.55 0.50 -18.46
CA THR A 33 -30.67 -0.10 -19.19
C THR A 33 -31.90 -0.22 -18.31
N VAL A 34 -33.07 -0.19 -18.97
CA VAL A 34 -34.37 -0.51 -18.36
C VAL A 34 -34.72 -1.99 -18.51
N ALA A 35 -34.00 -2.74 -19.34
CA ALA A 35 -34.22 -4.17 -19.56
C ALA A 35 -33.60 -5.02 -18.43
N ASN A 36 -34.07 -6.25 -18.29
CA ASN A 36 -33.51 -7.22 -17.35
C ASN A 36 -32.25 -7.87 -17.95
N LEU A 37 -31.13 -7.17 -17.82
CA LEU A 37 -29.82 -7.57 -18.32
C LEU A 37 -28.78 -7.53 -17.21
N TYR A 38 -27.75 -8.36 -17.36
CA TYR A 38 -26.56 -8.29 -16.52
C TYR A 38 -25.29 -8.29 -17.35
N ILE A 39 -24.19 -7.79 -16.77
CA ILE A 39 -22.91 -7.62 -17.45
C ILE A 39 -21.84 -8.54 -16.86
N ILE A 40 -21.08 -9.19 -17.73
CA ILE A 40 -19.99 -10.09 -17.37
C ILE A 40 -18.70 -9.65 -18.07
N PRO A 41 -17.62 -9.32 -17.34
CA PRO A 41 -16.32 -9.12 -17.96
C PRO A 41 -15.78 -10.44 -18.50
N ARG A 42 -15.42 -10.47 -19.79
CA ARG A 42 -14.83 -11.64 -20.47
C ARG A 42 -13.32 -11.55 -20.46
N ASP A 43 -12.77 -10.54 -21.12
CA ASP A 43 -11.33 -10.35 -21.23
C ASP A 43 -10.96 -8.99 -20.70
N CYS A 44 -10.13 -8.92 -19.66
CA CYS A 44 -9.63 -7.67 -19.12
C CYS A 44 -8.12 -7.70 -19.00
N HIS A 45 -7.47 -6.61 -19.37
CA HIS A 45 -6.02 -6.46 -19.26
C HIS A 45 -5.63 -5.01 -19.03
N GLY A 46 -4.47 -4.80 -18.42
CA GLY A 46 -3.87 -3.48 -18.30
C GLY A 46 -2.70 -3.28 -19.25
N THR A 47 -2.50 -2.05 -19.68
CA THR A 47 -1.45 -1.61 -20.61
C THR A 47 -0.85 -0.29 -20.12
N SER A 48 0.38 0.02 -20.54
CA SER A 48 1.06 1.29 -20.20
C SER A 48 0.71 2.44 -21.15
N THR A 49 0.02 2.13 -22.25
CA THR A 49 -0.41 3.10 -23.26
C THR A 49 -1.93 3.09 -23.38
N SER A 50 -2.50 4.06 -24.09
CA SER A 50 -3.93 4.09 -24.33
C SER A 50 -4.41 3.00 -25.29
N ASP A 51 -3.48 2.33 -25.99
CA ASP A 51 -3.79 1.31 -26.96
C ASP A 51 -4.23 0.02 -26.26
N ARG A 52 -5.34 -0.56 -26.72
CA ARG A 52 -5.85 -1.82 -26.20
C ARG A 52 -5.02 -2.99 -26.69
N ASP A 53 -4.45 -2.89 -27.87
CA ASP A 53 -3.74 -3.98 -28.53
C ASP A 53 -2.22 -3.89 -28.32
N ASP A 54 -1.80 -3.09 -27.33
CA ASP A 54 -0.41 -3.04 -26.88
C ASP A 54 0.11 -4.46 -26.57
N VAL A 55 1.28 -4.76 -27.13
CA VAL A 55 1.93 -6.07 -26.98
C VAL A 55 2.29 -6.32 -25.51
N ILE A 56 2.63 -5.26 -24.77
CA ILE A 56 2.94 -5.34 -23.34
C ILE A 56 1.65 -5.11 -22.56
N ARG A 57 1.03 -6.22 -22.16
CA ARG A 57 -0.22 -6.23 -21.40
C ARG A 57 -0.21 -7.26 -20.28
N GLU A 58 -0.85 -6.90 -19.18
CA GLU A 58 -1.00 -7.77 -18.02
C GLU A 58 -2.44 -8.27 -17.95
N ALA A 59 -2.63 -9.58 -18.04
CA ALA A 59 -3.96 -10.20 -18.06
C ALA A 59 -4.60 -10.21 -16.65
N ILE A 60 -5.82 -9.68 -16.57
CA ILE A 60 -6.61 -9.57 -15.32
C ILE A 60 -7.76 -10.58 -15.33
N VAL A 61 -8.46 -10.70 -16.45
CA VAL A 61 -9.52 -11.70 -16.70
C VAL A 61 -9.31 -12.24 -18.11
N THR A 62 -9.47 -13.55 -18.29
CA THR A 62 -9.42 -14.20 -19.61
C THR A 62 -10.61 -15.13 -19.74
N ASP A 63 -11.43 -14.96 -20.77
CA ASP A 63 -12.62 -15.78 -21.03
C ASP A 63 -13.56 -15.93 -19.80
N GLY A 64 -13.77 -14.83 -19.07
CA GLY A 64 -14.58 -14.78 -17.85
C GLY A 64 -13.91 -15.38 -16.61
N CYS A 65 -12.68 -15.88 -16.72
CA CYS A 65 -11.91 -16.44 -15.62
C CYS A 65 -10.94 -15.38 -15.04
N PRO A 66 -11.07 -15.00 -13.75
CA PRO A 66 -10.17 -14.03 -13.13
C PRO A 66 -8.78 -14.62 -12.92
N ASN A 67 -7.75 -13.82 -13.20
CA ASN A 67 -6.38 -14.15 -12.83
C ASN A 67 -6.22 -14.03 -11.32
N ALA A 68 -5.97 -15.16 -10.65
CA ALA A 68 -5.84 -15.25 -9.20
C ALA A 68 -4.71 -14.39 -8.62
N ASP A 69 -3.68 -14.08 -9.43
CA ASP A 69 -2.61 -13.20 -9.00
C ASP A 69 -3.04 -11.73 -8.89
N HIS A 70 -4.07 -11.32 -9.64
CA HIS A 70 -4.48 -9.93 -9.78
C HIS A 70 -5.79 -9.62 -9.05
N VAL A 71 -6.80 -10.47 -9.17
CA VAL A 71 -8.16 -10.20 -8.68
C VAL A 71 -8.30 -10.64 -7.21
N PHE A 72 -8.51 -9.68 -6.32
CA PHE A 72 -8.55 -9.88 -4.87
C PHE A 72 -9.98 -10.01 -4.32
N LYS A 73 -10.93 -9.27 -4.90
CA LYS A 73 -12.35 -9.28 -4.49
C LYS A 73 -13.21 -9.17 -5.74
N LYS A 74 -14.32 -9.91 -5.77
CA LYS A 74 -15.36 -9.79 -6.80
C LYS A 74 -16.75 -9.71 -6.16
N GLU A 75 -17.62 -8.92 -6.77
CA GLU A 75 -19.04 -8.84 -6.48
C GLU A 75 -19.78 -8.84 -7.83
N SER A 76 -20.28 -10.01 -8.21
CA SER A 76 -20.83 -10.28 -9.55
C SER A 76 -22.34 -10.01 -9.69
N THR A 77 -23.01 -9.61 -8.61
CA THR A 77 -24.48 -9.43 -8.57
C THR A 77 -24.87 -8.13 -7.85
N ALA A 78 -24.13 -7.04 -8.10
CA ALA A 78 -24.52 -5.74 -7.61
C ALA A 78 -25.64 -5.15 -8.48
N ASP A 79 -26.57 -4.41 -7.87
CA ASP A 79 -27.67 -3.73 -8.56
C ASP A 79 -28.44 -4.64 -9.54
N ASN A 80 -28.88 -5.80 -9.05
CA ASN A 80 -29.59 -6.82 -9.84
C ASN A 80 -28.82 -7.29 -11.10
N GLY A 81 -27.49 -7.27 -11.07
CA GLY A 81 -26.63 -7.72 -12.16
C GLY A 81 -26.21 -6.62 -13.15
N LYS A 82 -26.76 -5.40 -13.00
CA LYS A 82 -26.38 -4.25 -13.85
C LYS A 82 -24.96 -3.74 -13.54
N LYS A 83 -24.45 -4.04 -12.35
CA LYS A 83 -23.09 -3.69 -11.93
C LYS A 83 -22.27 -4.94 -11.67
N PHE A 84 -21.06 -4.95 -12.21
CA PHE A 84 -20.05 -5.95 -11.92
C PHE A 84 -18.81 -5.27 -11.33
N ARG A 85 -18.42 -5.69 -10.13
CA ARG A 85 -17.38 -5.03 -9.34
C ARG A 85 -16.23 -5.97 -9.05
N PHE A 86 -15.00 -5.49 -9.23
CA PHE A 86 -13.83 -6.22 -8.81
C PHE A 86 -12.70 -5.29 -8.36
N SER A 87 -11.89 -5.77 -7.42
CA SER A 87 -10.71 -5.07 -6.92
C SER A 87 -9.46 -5.86 -7.29
N LEU A 88 -8.44 -5.15 -7.77
CA LEU A 88 -7.14 -5.73 -8.10
C LEU A 88 -5.98 -4.94 -7.47
N ASN A 89 -4.89 -5.63 -7.18
CA ASN A 89 -3.72 -5.01 -6.56
C ASN A 89 -2.83 -4.28 -7.59
N VAL A 90 -2.42 -3.05 -7.28
CA VAL A 90 -1.67 -2.19 -8.22
C VAL A 90 -0.25 -2.68 -8.44
N PHE A 91 0.41 -3.23 -7.42
CA PHE A 91 1.80 -3.69 -7.48
C PHE A 91 2.06 -4.79 -8.53
N ARG A 92 1.01 -5.40 -9.09
CA ARG A 92 1.12 -6.40 -10.15
C ARG A 92 1.50 -5.82 -11.51
N PHE A 93 1.34 -4.50 -11.74
CA PHE A 93 1.74 -3.82 -12.98
C PHE A 93 3.20 -3.38 -12.95
N LYS A 94 4.12 -4.35 -12.82
CA LYS A 94 5.56 -4.11 -12.63
C LYS A 94 6.25 -3.45 -13.83
N ASN A 95 5.73 -3.67 -15.04
CA ASN A 95 6.28 -3.15 -16.29
C ASN A 95 5.63 -1.84 -16.74
N SER A 96 4.82 -1.21 -15.87
CA SER A 96 4.26 0.10 -16.17
C SER A 96 5.29 1.20 -15.92
N ASN A 97 5.33 2.21 -16.78
CA ASN A 97 6.08 3.45 -16.55
C ASN A 97 5.36 4.38 -15.56
N GLY A 98 4.60 3.81 -14.62
CA GLY A 98 3.69 4.53 -13.73
C GLY A 98 2.37 4.93 -14.39
N MET A 99 2.14 4.64 -15.67
CA MET A 99 0.84 4.87 -16.33
C MET A 99 0.16 3.54 -16.59
N VAL A 100 -1.13 3.46 -16.31
CA VAL A 100 -1.93 2.25 -16.51
C VAL A 100 -3.28 2.64 -17.14
N TYR A 101 -3.65 1.89 -18.16
CA TYR A 101 -5.00 1.86 -18.72
C TYR A 101 -5.51 0.43 -18.63
N ILE A 102 -6.70 0.27 -18.06
CA ILE A 102 -7.40 -1.01 -17.98
C ILE A 102 -8.47 -1.06 -19.05
N HIS A 103 -8.45 -2.15 -19.81
CA HIS A 103 -9.35 -2.48 -20.90
C HIS A 103 -10.14 -3.72 -20.53
N CYS A 104 -11.40 -3.78 -20.93
CA CYS A 104 -12.22 -4.97 -20.83
C CYS A 104 -13.06 -5.17 -22.09
N SER A 105 -13.26 -6.41 -22.53
CA SER A 105 -14.42 -6.85 -23.29
C SER A 105 -15.44 -7.37 -22.28
N ALA A 106 -16.65 -6.83 -22.31
CA ALA A 106 -17.73 -7.24 -21.43
C ALA A 106 -18.92 -7.75 -22.25
N HIS A 107 -19.44 -8.91 -21.88
CA HIS A 107 -20.62 -9.51 -22.49
C HIS A 107 -21.87 -9.08 -21.71
N VAL A 108 -22.90 -8.65 -22.42
CA VAL A 108 -24.22 -8.38 -21.83
C VAL A 108 -25.09 -9.61 -22.01
N CYS A 109 -25.80 -9.99 -20.95
CA CYS A 109 -26.61 -11.20 -20.87
C CYS A 109 -28.05 -10.89 -20.53
N LEU A 110 -28.96 -11.62 -21.15
CA LEU A 110 -30.36 -11.70 -20.71
C LEU A 110 -30.45 -12.40 -19.36
N GLU A 111 -31.31 -11.89 -18.48
CA GLU A 111 -31.63 -12.56 -17.21
C GLU A 111 -32.04 -14.02 -17.45
N GLY A 112 -31.45 -14.94 -16.68
CA GLY A 112 -31.67 -16.39 -16.82
C GLY A 112 -30.89 -17.08 -17.93
N SER A 113 -30.08 -16.36 -18.71
CA SER A 113 -29.14 -16.96 -19.66
C SER A 113 -28.10 -17.81 -18.93
N ASN A 114 -27.84 -19.01 -19.43
CA ASN A 114 -26.84 -19.94 -18.89
C ASN A 114 -25.77 -20.30 -19.92
N THR A 115 -25.59 -19.47 -20.95
CA THR A 115 -24.52 -19.65 -21.93
C THR A 115 -23.14 -19.51 -21.27
N THR A 116 -22.10 -20.00 -21.95
CA THR A 116 -20.71 -19.95 -21.46
C THR A 116 -20.20 -18.51 -21.30
N GLU A 117 -20.65 -17.62 -22.18
CA GLU A 117 -20.32 -16.20 -22.21
C GLU A 117 -20.92 -15.47 -20.99
N CYS A 118 -22.07 -15.97 -20.53
CA CYS A 118 -22.85 -15.44 -19.43
C CYS A 118 -22.48 -16.00 -18.05
N GLN A 119 -21.38 -16.74 -17.96
CA GLN A 119 -20.82 -17.27 -16.72
C GLN A 119 -19.48 -16.60 -16.41
N PHE A 120 -19.29 -16.20 -15.15
CA PHE A 120 -18.01 -15.66 -14.65
C PHE A 120 -17.34 -16.64 -13.69
N GLY A 121 -16.17 -17.13 -14.07
CA GLY A 121 -15.39 -18.09 -13.31
C GLY A 121 -14.61 -19.04 -14.20
N CYS A 122 -13.68 -19.75 -13.59
CA CYS A 122 -12.83 -20.72 -14.28
C CYS A 122 -13.51 -22.08 -14.23
N ASP A 123 -14.08 -22.53 -15.34
CA ASP A 123 -14.79 -23.80 -15.40
C ASP A 123 -13.78 -24.95 -15.66
N VAL A 124 -13.19 -25.49 -14.59
CA VAL A 124 -12.08 -26.48 -14.65
C VAL A 124 -12.48 -27.76 -15.40
N ASN A 125 -13.78 -28.02 -15.55
CA ASN A 125 -14.32 -29.25 -16.15
C ASN A 125 -14.65 -29.16 -17.65
N ASN A 126 -14.56 -27.98 -18.28
CA ASN A 126 -15.09 -27.81 -19.64
C ASN A 126 -14.08 -28.02 -20.78
N ARG A 127 -12.80 -28.28 -20.48
CA ARG A 127 -11.77 -28.63 -21.48
C ARG A 127 -12.10 -29.89 -22.30
N ARG A 128 -13.12 -30.67 -21.90
CA ARG A 128 -13.54 -31.90 -22.60
C ARG A 128 -14.91 -31.84 -23.29
N ARG A 129 -15.69 -30.75 -23.22
CA ARG A 129 -17.02 -30.71 -23.86
C ARG A 129 -17.41 -29.31 -24.37
N ARG A 130 -17.08 -29.05 -25.64
CA ARG A 130 -18.05 -28.99 -26.75
C ARG A 130 -17.34 -28.35 -27.94
N ARG A 131 -17.22 -29.10 -29.05
CA ARG A 131 -17.35 -28.45 -30.35
C ARG A 131 -18.76 -27.87 -30.33
N SER A 132 -18.91 -26.57 -30.49
CA SER A 132 -20.22 -25.96 -30.70
C SER A 132 -20.90 -26.72 -31.84
N VAL A 133 -22.02 -27.34 -31.54
CA VAL A 133 -23.05 -27.50 -32.56
C VAL A 133 -23.58 -26.09 -32.72
N GLU A 134 -23.44 -25.51 -33.91
CA GLU A 134 -24.24 -24.34 -34.31
C GLU A 134 -25.70 -24.74 -34.14
N GLU A 135 -26.25 -24.47 -32.97
CA GLU A 135 -27.67 -24.54 -32.75
C GLU A 135 -28.23 -23.25 -33.30
N ASN A 136 -28.82 -23.40 -34.49
CA ASN A 136 -29.53 -22.37 -35.23
C ASN A 136 -30.77 -21.95 -34.42
N ALA A 137 -30.56 -21.19 -33.35
CA ALA A 137 -31.62 -20.53 -32.59
C ALA A 137 -32.01 -19.26 -33.35
N LEU A 138 -32.93 -19.43 -34.30
CA LEU A 138 -33.56 -18.38 -35.08
C LEU A 138 -34.02 -17.21 -34.20
N THR A 139 -33.36 -16.07 -34.38
CA THR A 139 -33.96 -14.72 -34.53
C THR A 139 -34.93 -14.25 -33.45
N LEU A 140 -34.38 -13.77 -32.31
CA LEU A 140 -34.88 -12.58 -31.59
C LEU A 140 -33.93 -12.10 -30.47
N ASN A 141 -32.94 -12.91 -30.07
CA ASN A 141 -32.10 -12.66 -28.89
C ASN A 141 -30.70 -12.07 -29.21
N ASP A 142 -30.33 -12.00 -30.48
CA ASP A 142 -28.94 -11.73 -30.92
C ASP A 142 -28.55 -10.24 -30.82
N ASP A 143 -29.52 -9.32 -30.89
CA ASP A 143 -29.24 -7.88 -30.80
C ASP A 143 -28.87 -7.42 -29.38
N LEU A 144 -29.22 -8.19 -28.35
CA LEU A 144 -29.06 -7.77 -26.96
C LEU A 144 -27.87 -8.44 -26.24
N SER A 145 -27.48 -9.64 -26.69
CA SER A 145 -26.34 -10.38 -26.14
C SER A 145 -25.09 -10.12 -26.98
N LYS A 146 -24.36 -9.06 -26.65
CA LYS A 146 -23.20 -8.60 -27.42
C LYS A 146 -22.02 -8.24 -26.52
N ASP A 147 -20.82 -8.34 -27.10
CA ASP A 147 -19.59 -7.86 -26.50
C ASP A 147 -19.40 -6.36 -26.68
N TYR A 148 -18.97 -5.71 -25.60
CA TYR A 148 -18.69 -4.28 -25.54
C TYR A 148 -17.27 -4.04 -25.03
N ASP A 149 -16.50 -3.31 -25.83
CA ASP A 149 -15.18 -2.86 -25.42
C ASP A 149 -15.26 -1.58 -24.60
N ILE A 150 -14.76 -1.67 -23.37
CA ILE A 150 -14.76 -0.56 -22.41
C ILE A 150 -13.37 -0.38 -21.81
N ARG A 151 -13.07 0.87 -21.44
CA ARG A 151 -11.75 1.25 -20.95
C ARG A 151 -11.87 2.29 -19.84
N THR A 152 -10.84 2.33 -19.00
CA THR A 152 -10.60 3.40 -18.03
C THR A 152 -9.92 4.60 -18.70
N GLY A 153 -9.98 5.78 -18.06
CA GLY A 153 -9.04 6.86 -18.37
C GLY A 153 -7.64 6.57 -17.80
N LEU A 154 -6.71 7.51 -17.97
CA LEU A 154 -5.34 7.37 -17.49
C LEU A 154 -5.28 7.21 -15.98
N ILE A 155 -4.64 6.15 -15.50
CA ILE A 155 -4.32 5.94 -14.09
C ILE A 155 -2.82 6.13 -13.88
N ILE A 156 -2.44 7.01 -12.97
CA ILE A 156 -1.06 7.27 -12.58
C ILE A 156 -0.79 6.50 -11.28
N VAL A 157 0.14 5.56 -11.36
CA VAL A 157 0.64 4.79 -10.23
C VAL A 157 1.87 5.49 -9.66
N THR A 158 1.78 5.89 -8.40
CA THR A 158 2.89 6.52 -7.69
C THR A 158 3.57 5.52 -6.76
N GLU A 159 4.89 5.57 -6.65
CA GLU A 159 5.59 4.90 -5.55
C GLU A 159 5.32 5.65 -4.25
N ASN A 160 4.97 4.92 -3.18
CA ASN A 160 4.65 5.57 -1.92
C ASN A 160 5.93 6.13 -1.29
N SER A 161 5.97 7.45 -1.09
CA SER A 161 6.79 8.08 -0.07
C SER A 161 5.90 8.40 1.14
N LYS A 162 5.47 7.36 1.86
CA LYS A 162 4.87 7.50 3.19
C LYS A 162 5.49 6.48 4.15
N SER A 163 6.57 6.94 4.75
CA SER A 163 6.85 6.73 6.16
C SER A 163 5.64 7.22 6.98
N ASP A 164 5.35 6.53 8.07
CA ASP A 164 4.43 6.92 9.14
C ASP A 164 2.94 6.96 8.80
N ASP A 165 2.29 5.79 8.93
CA ASP A 165 1.11 5.56 9.80
C ASP A 165 0.32 4.35 9.28
N ASP A 166 0.68 3.15 9.74
CA ASP A 166 -0.33 2.11 9.96
C ASP A 166 0.18 1.15 11.05
N SER A 167 -0.46 1.22 12.20
CA SER A 167 -0.35 0.25 13.28
C SER A 167 -0.88 -1.10 12.80
N PHE A 168 0.01 -2.00 12.40
CA PHE A 168 -0.32 -3.41 12.24
C PHE A 168 0.32 -4.22 13.36
N GLN A 169 -0.53 -4.75 14.25
CA GLN A 169 -0.16 -5.85 15.14
C GLN A 169 0.15 -7.07 14.28
N GLN A 170 1.39 -7.56 14.34
CA GLN A 170 1.68 -8.92 13.95
C GLN A 170 2.76 -9.52 14.85
N ASP A 171 2.32 -10.49 15.66
CA ASP A 171 3.19 -11.44 16.33
C ASP A 171 4.00 -12.26 15.30
N THR A 172 5.22 -12.61 15.72
CA THR A 172 6.14 -13.66 15.25
C THR A 172 7.28 -13.25 14.28
N GLN A 173 8.47 -13.08 14.90
CA GLN A 173 9.82 -13.61 14.55
C GLN A 173 10.00 -14.30 13.17
N GLU A 174 11.07 -14.11 12.37
CA GLU A 174 12.43 -13.56 12.60
C GLU A 174 13.17 -13.28 11.26
N SER A 175 14.19 -12.40 11.30
CA SER A 175 15.42 -12.36 10.47
C SER A 175 15.46 -11.56 9.15
N SER A 176 15.91 -10.30 9.26
CA SER A 176 16.90 -9.63 8.38
C SER A 176 17.41 -8.37 9.08
N ASN A 177 18.65 -8.41 9.56
CA ASN A 177 19.32 -7.33 10.28
C ASN A 177 19.64 -6.14 9.35
N ASP A 178 18.90 -5.03 9.43
CA ASP A 178 19.47 -3.71 9.06
C ASP A 178 18.70 -2.48 9.60
N THR A 179 18.24 -2.54 10.86
CA THR A 179 17.52 -1.40 11.49
C THR A 179 17.96 -1.11 12.93
N GLN A 180 19.24 -1.34 13.26
CA GLN A 180 19.80 -1.05 14.59
C GLN A 180 20.73 0.17 14.68
N PHE A 181 20.81 1.04 13.67
CA PHE A 181 21.77 2.15 13.72
C PHE A 181 21.21 3.51 14.17
N PHE A 182 19.92 3.80 14.00
CA PHE A 182 19.38 5.16 14.23
C PHE A 182 18.62 5.39 15.54
N GLN A 183 18.23 4.34 16.28
CA GLN A 183 17.51 4.50 17.57
C GLN A 183 18.41 4.35 18.82
N THR A 184 19.61 3.79 18.68
CA THR A 184 20.57 3.62 19.80
C THR A 184 21.46 4.85 19.99
N THR A 185 21.73 5.60 18.92
CA THR A 185 22.65 6.74 18.93
C THR A 185 22.12 7.95 19.71
N THR A 186 20.81 8.23 19.65
CA THR A 186 20.20 9.34 20.38
C THR A 186 20.23 9.13 21.90
N ASN A 187 19.94 7.91 22.36
CA ASN A 187 19.96 7.57 23.79
C ASN A 187 21.39 7.53 24.37
N ILE A 188 22.38 7.04 23.61
CA ILE A 188 23.78 7.02 24.06
C ILE A 188 24.36 8.43 24.19
N ILE A 189 24.05 9.32 23.23
CA ILE A 189 24.50 10.73 23.27
C ILE A 189 23.93 11.43 24.50
N LEU A 190 22.64 11.21 24.83
CA LEU A 190 22.02 11.80 26.02
C LEU A 190 22.68 11.33 27.32
N ILE A 191 23.00 10.03 27.45
CA ILE A 191 23.69 9.49 28.63
C ILE A 191 25.10 10.08 28.76
N ALA A 192 25.84 10.20 27.66
CA ALA A 192 27.19 10.77 27.67
C ALA A 192 27.19 12.23 28.16
N ILE A 193 26.22 13.05 27.72
CA ILE A 193 26.07 14.44 28.16
C ILE A 193 25.81 14.51 29.67
N ILE A 194 24.92 13.65 30.19
CA ILE A 194 24.59 13.62 31.63
C ILE A 194 25.84 13.28 32.46
N LEU A 195 26.65 12.31 32.03
CA LEU A 195 27.88 11.94 32.74
C LEU A 195 28.91 13.08 32.75
N VAL A 196 29.08 13.79 31.64
CA VAL A 196 29.97 14.96 31.58
C VAL A 196 29.48 16.07 32.52
N MET A 197 28.18 16.35 32.55
CA MET A 197 27.62 17.34 33.45
C MET A 197 27.81 16.97 34.93
N LEU A 198 27.61 15.70 35.29
CA LEU A 198 27.82 15.21 36.65
C LEU A 198 29.29 15.31 37.09
N THR A 199 30.25 14.96 36.22
CA THR A 199 31.68 15.08 36.54
C THR A 199 32.08 16.54 36.78
N PHE A 200 31.60 17.46 35.95
CA PHE A 200 31.87 18.89 36.10
C PHE A 200 31.33 19.44 37.43
N VAL A 201 30.09 19.06 37.79
CA VAL A 201 29.49 19.45 39.08
C VAL A 201 30.28 18.90 40.25
N CYS A 202 30.67 17.62 40.22
CA CYS A 202 31.49 17.00 41.26
C CYS A 202 32.85 17.70 41.42
N SER A 203 33.53 17.99 40.31
CA SER A 203 34.80 18.73 40.33
C SER A 203 34.64 20.13 40.91
N LEU A 204 33.54 20.83 40.60
CA LEU A 204 33.25 22.15 41.16
C LEU A 204 32.99 22.08 42.68
N LEU A 205 32.23 21.10 43.14
CA LEU A 205 31.96 20.88 44.57
C LEU A 205 33.25 20.56 45.35
N VAL A 206 34.12 19.71 44.79
CA VAL A 206 35.43 19.41 45.38
C VAL A 206 36.30 20.67 45.40
N PHE A 207 36.34 21.45 44.32
CA PHE A 207 37.12 22.68 44.27
C PHE A 207 36.63 23.72 45.28
N ILE A 208 35.32 23.88 45.44
CA ILE A 208 34.72 24.75 46.47
C ILE A 208 35.03 24.23 47.88
N GLY A 209 34.96 22.92 48.10
CA GLY A 209 35.32 22.28 49.37
C GLY A 209 36.81 22.45 49.72
N LEU A 210 37.70 22.31 48.73
CA LEU A 210 39.13 22.52 48.87
C LEU A 210 39.47 24.00 49.07
N ARG A 211 38.77 24.93 48.40
CA ARG A 211 38.88 26.37 48.66
C ARG A 211 38.41 26.74 50.07
N ARG A 212 37.31 26.16 50.54
CA ARG A 212 36.83 26.30 51.93
C ARG A 212 37.86 25.78 52.93
N ARG A 213 38.46 24.60 52.68
CA ARG A 213 39.55 24.06 53.53
C ARG A 213 40.81 24.92 53.51
N ARG A 214 41.23 25.44 52.36
CA ARG A 214 42.38 26.38 52.27
C ARG A 214 42.13 27.68 53.02
N SER A 215 40.89 28.16 53.07
CA SER A 215 40.52 29.33 53.88
C SER A 215 40.47 29.04 55.39
N GLY A 216 40.43 27.76 55.79
CA GLY A 216 40.40 27.31 57.19
C GLY A 216 41.73 26.77 57.73
N SER A 217 42.83 26.83 56.98
CA SER A 217 44.15 26.38 57.43
C SER A 217 45.21 27.47 57.25
N LYS A 218 45.27 28.39 58.23
CA LYS A 218 46.44 29.22 58.52
C LYS A 218 46.59 29.31 60.05
N ARG A 219 47.80 28.96 60.53
CA ARG A 219 48.35 28.97 61.91
C ARG A 219 47.97 27.70 62.72
N TYR A 220 48.90 26.83 63.11
CA TYR A 220 50.09 27.13 63.93
C TYR A 220 51.38 26.44 63.42
N GLY A 221 52.43 27.25 63.28
CA GLY A 221 53.83 26.82 63.34
C GLY A 221 54.52 27.65 64.42
N VAL A 222 55.20 26.97 65.35
CA VAL A 222 56.16 27.50 66.34
C VAL A 222 57.54 27.47 65.63
N PRO A 223 58.45 28.47 65.72
CA PRO A 223 59.16 28.84 66.95
C PRO A 223 59.64 30.31 67.08
N GLY A 224 60.14 30.68 68.26
CA GLY A 224 60.88 31.93 68.47
C GLY A 224 61.19 32.26 69.93
N SER A 225 62.41 31.92 70.37
CA SER A 225 63.07 32.45 71.57
C SER A 225 63.46 33.93 71.36
N PRO A 226 63.41 34.81 72.37
CA PRO A 226 64.11 36.09 72.34
C PRO A 226 65.34 36.11 73.25
N SER A 227 66.35 36.85 72.76
CA SER A 227 67.64 37.12 73.38
C SER A 227 67.60 38.36 74.30
N LYS A 228 68.30 38.24 75.45
CA LYS A 228 69.06 39.25 76.23
C LYS A 228 68.37 40.48 76.84
N MET A 229 68.65 40.70 78.14
CA MET A 229 69.14 41.97 78.67
C MET A 229 70.02 41.76 79.92
N GLU A 230 71.06 42.58 80.03
CA GLU A 230 72.17 42.60 81.01
C GLU A 230 71.87 43.39 82.31
N MET A 231 72.70 43.13 83.33
CA MET A 231 73.14 43.97 84.46
C MET A 231 72.10 44.63 85.41
N HIS A 232 72.06 44.15 86.66
CA HIS A 232 72.77 44.75 87.80
C HIS A 232 72.86 43.76 88.97
#